data_AF-A0A537SA44-F1
#
_entry.id   AF-A0A537SA44-F1
#
_cell.length_a   1.000
_cell.length_b   1.000
_cell.length_c   1.000
_cell.angle_alpha   90.00
_cell.angle_beta   90.00
_cell.angle_gamma   90.00
#
_symmetry.space_group_name_H-M   'P 1'
#
loop_
_entity.id
_entity.type
_entity.pdbx_description
1 polymer ?
#
loop_
_entity_poly.entity_id
_entity_poly.type
_entity_poly.pdbx_seq_one_letter_code
_entity_poly.pdbx_strand_id
1 'polypeptide(L)'
;RSFADYTPALGICQWFHFEDQRLDDAVMWLKRLGVTQLRTGLSWADSFRPDADRWFDRMMRALEPFEVTVTFCFTPEHRGLAPHHTSPPLVDEEFAEFCARMLRRYWRAGAGFAPSPARLGAAAEG
;
A
#
# COMPACT_ATOMS: atom_id res chain seq x y z
N ARG A 1 11.57 -20.43 10.75
CA ARG A 1 12.78 -19.59 10.96
C ARG A 1 13.50 -19.21 9.65
N SER A 2 12.92 -19.44 8.45
CA SER A 2 13.65 -19.29 7.17
C SER A 2 13.18 -18.14 6.27
N PHE A 3 12.17 -17.34 6.66
CA PHE A 3 11.62 -16.30 5.79
C PHE A 3 12.68 -15.26 5.35
N ALA A 4 13.53 -14.83 6.28
CA ALA A 4 14.57 -13.84 6.02
C ALA A 4 15.54 -14.30 4.91
N ASP A 5 15.77 -15.60 4.78
CA ASP A 5 16.66 -16.20 3.76
C ASP A 5 16.15 -15.97 2.33
N TYR A 6 14.85 -15.68 2.16
CA TYR A 6 14.21 -15.45 0.86
C TYR A 6 13.98 -13.96 0.55
N THR A 7 14.34 -13.06 1.45
CA THR A 7 14.28 -11.62 1.20
C THR A 7 15.56 -11.18 0.48
N PRO A 8 15.50 -10.29 -0.55
CA PRO A 8 14.36 -9.49 -1.00
C PRO A 8 13.54 -10.11 -2.15
N ALA A 9 13.73 -11.39 -2.48
CA ALA A 9 13.01 -12.06 -3.58
C ALA A 9 11.52 -12.31 -3.25
N LEU A 10 11.19 -12.44 -1.96
CA LEU A 10 9.83 -12.57 -1.45
C LEU A 10 9.37 -11.30 -0.71
N GLY A 11 8.16 -10.83 -1.03
CA GLY A 11 7.48 -9.74 -0.33
C GLY A 11 6.21 -10.21 0.40
N ILE A 12 5.62 -9.34 1.22
CA ILE A 12 4.37 -9.61 1.94
C ILE A 12 3.25 -8.70 1.44
N CYS A 13 2.05 -9.27 1.26
CA CYS A 13 0.82 -8.51 1.08
C CYS A 13 0.09 -8.39 2.42
N GLN A 14 0.07 -7.19 3.01
CA GLN A 14 -0.56 -6.91 4.30
C GLN A 14 -1.55 -5.76 4.15
N TRP A 15 -2.82 -6.04 4.43
CA TRP A 15 -3.87 -5.03 4.49
C TRP A 15 -3.99 -4.47 5.91
N PHE A 16 -4.07 -3.16 6.03
CA PHE A 16 -4.42 -2.47 7.27
C PHE A 16 -5.80 -1.86 7.08
N HIS A 17 -6.73 -2.21 7.96
CA HIS A 17 -8.04 -1.56 7.98
C HIS A 17 -7.91 -0.14 8.53
N PHE A 18 -8.95 0.67 8.31
CA PHE A 18 -9.03 2.00 8.89
C PHE A 18 -8.85 1.94 10.41
N GLU A 19 -7.93 2.75 10.93
CA GLU A 19 -7.58 2.78 12.37
C GLU A 19 -7.21 1.43 12.98
N ASP A 20 -6.57 0.54 12.20
CA ASP A 20 -6.10 -0.74 12.71
C ASP A 20 -5.05 -0.55 13.83
N GLN A 21 -5.45 -0.87 15.06
CA GLN A 21 -4.61 -0.83 16.26
C GLN A 21 -3.36 -1.73 16.15
N ARG A 22 -3.38 -2.73 15.26
CA ARG A 22 -2.28 -3.68 15.08
C ARG A 22 -1.16 -3.16 14.17
N LEU A 23 -1.27 -1.93 13.64
CA LEU A 23 -0.26 -1.38 12.72
C LEU A 23 1.16 -1.50 13.29
N ASP A 24 1.37 -1.08 14.55
CA ASP A 24 2.71 -1.00 15.12
C ASP A 24 3.31 -2.40 15.36
N ASP A 25 2.50 -3.32 15.87
CA ASP A 25 2.90 -4.71 16.08
C ASP A 25 3.20 -5.41 14.74
N ALA A 26 2.37 -5.18 13.73
CA ALA A 26 2.61 -5.73 12.39
C ALA A 26 3.92 -5.20 11.80
N VAL A 27 4.17 -3.89 11.87
CA VAL A 27 5.42 -3.28 11.40
C VAL A 27 6.63 -3.85 12.15
N MET A 28 6.54 -4.04 13.46
CA MET A 28 7.58 -4.69 14.25
C MET A 28 7.86 -6.11 13.75
N TRP A 29 6.83 -6.92 13.50
CA TRP A 29 6.99 -8.29 13.01
C TRP A 29 7.54 -8.35 11.59
N LEU A 30 7.08 -7.48 10.69
CA LEU A 30 7.59 -7.38 9.33
C LEU A 30 9.10 -7.09 9.32
N LYS A 31 9.56 -6.17 10.18
CA LYS A 31 10.99 -5.89 10.37
C LYS A 31 11.75 -7.09 10.90
N ARG A 32 11.21 -7.79 11.91
CA ARG A 32 11.83 -9.01 12.48
C ARG A 32 11.95 -10.15 11.48
N LEU A 33 11.02 -10.22 10.53
CA LEU A 33 11.04 -11.21 9.45
C LEU A 33 12.02 -10.82 8.32
N GLY A 34 12.59 -9.61 8.34
CA GLY A 34 13.50 -9.13 7.29
C GLY A 34 12.78 -8.67 6.02
N VAL A 35 11.46 -8.41 6.09
CA VAL A 35 10.68 -7.98 4.92
C VAL A 35 11.21 -6.66 4.39
N THR A 36 11.49 -6.61 3.10
CA THR A 36 11.87 -5.38 2.39
C THR A 36 10.75 -4.89 1.48
N GLN A 37 10.05 -5.79 0.78
CA GLN A 37 8.95 -5.45 -0.13
C GLN A 37 7.59 -5.70 0.53
N LEU A 38 6.76 -4.65 0.58
CA LEU A 38 5.45 -4.68 1.20
C LEU A 38 4.38 -4.18 0.23
N ARG A 39 3.33 -4.97 0.03
CA ARG A 39 2.12 -4.52 -0.67
C ARG A 39 1.01 -4.26 0.34
N THR A 40 0.37 -3.11 0.24
CA THR A 40 -0.80 -2.73 1.03
C THR A 40 -1.79 -1.95 0.17
N GLY A 41 -2.77 -1.25 0.76
CA GLY A 41 -3.64 -0.35 -0.01
C GLY A 41 -4.20 0.84 0.74
N LEU A 42 -4.67 1.81 -0.04
CA LEU A 42 -5.40 2.98 0.41
C LEU A 42 -6.80 2.93 -0.21
N SER A 43 -7.81 2.98 0.66
CA SER A 43 -9.21 2.82 0.30
C SER A 43 -9.84 4.16 -0.06
N TRP A 44 -10.44 4.27 -1.25
CA TRP A 44 -11.20 5.46 -1.65
C TRP A 44 -12.44 5.61 -0.77
N ALA A 45 -13.11 4.51 -0.41
CA ALA A 45 -14.20 4.51 0.56
C ALA A 45 -13.78 5.07 1.92
N ASP A 46 -12.62 4.66 2.46
CA ASP A 46 -12.15 5.18 3.75
C ASP A 46 -11.75 6.65 3.68
N SER A 47 -11.46 7.19 2.50
CA SER A 47 -11.14 8.62 2.33
C SER A 47 -12.32 9.56 2.63
N PHE A 48 -13.54 9.02 2.75
CA PHE A 48 -14.73 9.75 3.19
C PHE A 48 -14.99 9.66 4.69
N ARG A 49 -14.18 8.90 5.46
CA ARG A 49 -14.29 8.85 6.91
C ARG A 49 -13.70 10.12 7.54
N PRO A 50 -14.16 10.52 8.74
CA PRO A 50 -13.49 11.54 9.53
C PRO A 50 -12.00 11.20 9.73
N ASP A 51 -11.13 12.21 9.67
CA ASP A 51 -9.68 12.09 9.89
C ASP A 51 -8.94 11.10 8.97
N ALA A 52 -9.48 10.81 7.78
CA ALA A 52 -8.89 9.82 6.89
C ALA A 52 -7.44 10.12 6.49
N ASP A 53 -7.15 11.38 6.13
CA ASP A 53 -5.79 11.79 5.77
C ASP A 53 -4.81 11.65 6.96
N ARG A 54 -5.26 11.89 8.21
CA ARG A 54 -4.45 11.66 9.41
C ARG A 54 -4.11 10.18 9.57
N TRP A 55 -5.10 9.31 9.38
CA TRP A 55 -4.88 7.86 9.43
C TRP A 55 -3.91 7.40 8.34
N PHE A 56 -4.13 7.81 7.09
CA PHE A 56 -3.26 7.46 5.97
C PHE A 56 -1.83 7.96 6.18
N ASP A 57 -1.65 9.16 6.73
CA ASP A 57 -0.32 9.68 7.08
C ASP A 57 0.39 8.84 8.13
N ARG A 58 -0.33 8.44 9.19
CA ARG A 58 0.22 7.57 10.23
C ARG A 58 0.66 6.23 9.62
N MET A 59 -0.21 5.61 8.81
CA MET A 59 0.09 4.35 8.16
C MET A 59 1.30 4.46 7.25
N MET A 60 1.29 5.39 6.28
CA MET A 60 2.38 5.54 5.32
C MET A 60 3.71 5.90 5.99
N ARG A 61 3.69 6.68 7.09
CA ARG A 61 4.89 6.95 7.89
C ARG A 61 5.43 5.69 8.58
N ALA A 62 4.56 4.85 9.15
CA ALA A 62 4.99 3.60 9.78
C ALA A 62 5.59 2.62 8.76
N LEU A 63 5.16 2.71 7.50
CA LEU A 63 5.61 1.86 6.39
C LEU A 63 6.80 2.42 5.60
N GLU A 64 7.27 3.64 5.88
CA GLU A 64 8.44 4.27 5.25
C GLU A 64 9.71 3.38 5.21
N PRO A 65 9.97 2.48 6.20
CA PRO A 65 11.12 1.57 6.13
C PRO A 65 11.05 0.47 5.06
N PHE A 66 9.94 0.30 4.34
CA PHE A 66 9.75 -0.75 3.34
C PHE A 66 9.66 -0.19 1.91
N GLU A 67 9.98 -1.01 0.91
CA GLU A 67 9.61 -0.77 -0.49
C GLU A 67 8.11 -1.05 -0.66
N VAL A 68 7.30 0.01 -0.56
CA VAL A 68 5.84 -0.11 -0.54
C VAL A 68 5.26 -0.06 -1.96
N THR A 69 4.48 -1.07 -2.31
CA THR A 69 3.53 -1.03 -3.44
C THR A 69 2.11 -0.80 -2.91
N VAL A 70 1.52 0.34 -3.25
CA VAL A 70 0.15 0.69 -2.83
C VAL A 70 -0.86 0.23 -3.88
N THR A 71 -1.92 -0.45 -3.44
CA THR A 71 -3.13 -0.70 -4.23
C THR A 71 -4.18 0.35 -3.87
N PHE A 72 -4.66 1.13 -4.84
CA PHE A 72 -5.85 1.97 -4.66
C PHE A 72 -7.10 1.14 -4.94
N CYS A 73 -8.06 1.17 -4.02
CA CYS A 73 -9.22 0.28 -4.10
C CYS A 73 -10.44 0.85 -3.37
N PHE A 74 -11.56 0.12 -3.49
CA PHE A 74 -12.82 0.29 -2.77
C PHE A 74 -13.61 1.56 -3.06
N THR A 75 -14.74 1.41 -3.74
CA THR A 75 -15.67 2.50 -4.05
C THR A 75 -16.51 2.87 -2.81
N PRO A 76 -16.62 4.15 -2.43
CA PRO A 76 -17.57 4.58 -1.39
C PRO A 76 -19.00 4.16 -1.78
N GLU A 77 -19.82 3.69 -0.84
CA GLU A 77 -21.17 3.18 -1.16
C GLU A 77 -22.04 4.18 -1.94
N HIS A 78 -21.93 5.47 -1.61
CA HIS A 78 -22.65 6.55 -2.29
C HIS A 78 -22.06 6.95 -3.66
N ARG A 79 -20.94 6.34 -4.06
CA ARG A 79 -20.25 6.57 -5.34
C ARG A 79 -20.16 5.34 -6.22
N GLY A 80 -20.79 4.22 -5.84
CA GLY A 80 -20.86 3.01 -6.66
C GLY A 80 -22.15 2.92 -7.48
N LEU A 81 -22.12 2.17 -8.59
CA LEU A 81 -23.35 1.79 -9.32
C LEU A 81 -24.34 1.05 -8.41
N ALA A 82 -23.80 0.29 -7.46
CA ALA A 82 -24.50 -0.31 -6.33
C ALA A 82 -23.83 0.14 -5.02
N PRO A 83 -24.55 0.19 -3.89
CA PRO A 83 -24.01 0.59 -2.60
C PRO A 83 -23.11 -0.51 -2.01
N HIS A 84 -21.98 -0.78 -2.66
CA HIS A 84 -21.05 -1.83 -2.28
C HIS A 84 -19.62 -1.42 -2.65
N HIS A 85 -18.66 -1.72 -1.78
CA HIS A 85 -17.27 -1.30 -1.94
C HIS A 85 -16.54 -1.95 -3.14
N THR A 86 -17.07 -3.03 -3.70
CA THR A 86 -16.57 -3.64 -4.93
C THR A 86 -17.34 -3.21 -6.18
N SER A 87 -18.32 -2.31 -6.04
CA SER A 87 -19.04 -1.77 -7.18
C SER A 87 -18.13 -0.83 -7.99
N PRO A 88 -18.23 -0.80 -9.33
CA PRO A 88 -17.53 0.22 -10.11
C PRO A 88 -18.02 1.63 -9.73
N PRO A 89 -17.17 2.67 -9.90
CA PRO A 89 -17.55 4.05 -9.66
C PRO A 89 -18.71 4.50 -10.55
N LEU A 90 -19.53 5.44 -10.06
CA LEU A 90 -20.50 6.20 -10.86
C LEU A 90 -19.80 7.17 -11.82
N VAL A 91 -18.67 7.73 -11.38
CA VAL A 91 -17.85 8.69 -12.10
C VAL A 91 -16.40 8.25 -11.94
N ASP A 92 -15.80 7.72 -13.00
CA ASP A 92 -14.45 7.14 -12.97
C ASP A 92 -13.38 8.19 -12.60
N GLU A 93 -13.61 9.45 -12.99
CA GLU A 93 -12.72 10.57 -12.69
C GLU A 93 -12.57 10.85 -11.19
N GLU A 94 -13.59 10.57 -10.37
CA GLU A 94 -13.50 10.78 -8.93
C GLU A 94 -12.53 9.77 -8.28
N PHE A 95 -12.55 8.52 -8.76
CA PHE A 95 -11.57 7.52 -8.34
C PHE A 95 -10.17 7.87 -8.86
N ALA A 96 -10.06 8.35 -10.11
CA ALA A 96 -8.80 8.80 -10.67
C ALA A 96 -8.19 9.97 -9.87
N GLU A 97 -9.01 10.92 -9.41
CA GLU A 97 -8.53 12.02 -8.57
C GLU A 97 -8.15 11.58 -7.16
N PHE A 98 -8.84 10.59 -6.59
CA PHE A 98 -8.36 9.95 -5.36
C PHE A 98 -6.96 9.37 -5.56
N CYS A 99 -6.74 8.60 -6.63
CA CYS A 99 -5.44 8.02 -6.95
C CYS A 99 -4.37 9.12 -7.12
N ALA A 100 -4.67 10.16 -7.88
CA ALA A 100 -3.75 11.28 -8.11
C ALA A 100 -3.43 12.05 -6.83
N ARG A 101 -4.42 12.27 -5.95
CA ARG A 101 -4.22 12.90 -4.64
C ARG A 101 -3.31 12.06 -3.74
N MET A 102 -3.51 10.75 -3.68
CA MET A 102 -2.67 9.84 -2.88
C MET A 102 -1.24 9.77 -3.44
N LEU A 103 -1.08 9.72 -4.76
CA LEU A 103 0.23 9.80 -5.41
C LEU A 103 0.93 11.11 -5.05
N ARG A 104 0.30 12.27 -5.27
CA ARG A 104 0.90 13.57 -4.91
C ARG A 104 1.31 13.66 -3.44
N ARG A 105 0.56 13.03 -2.55
CA ARG A 105 0.80 13.08 -1.10
C ARG A 105 1.93 12.15 -0.64
N TYR A 106 1.99 10.93 -1.17
CA TYR A 106 2.86 9.87 -0.64
C TYR A 106 3.99 9.46 -1.59
N TRP A 107 3.92 9.85 -2.85
CA TRP A 107 5.01 9.65 -3.78
C TRP A 107 6.11 10.67 -3.53
N ARG A 108 7.32 10.18 -3.27
CA ARG A 108 8.54 11.00 -3.27
C ARG A 108 9.31 10.75 -4.56
N ALA A 109 9.61 11.81 -5.31
CA ALA A 109 10.50 11.73 -6.45
C ALA A 109 11.87 11.16 -5.97
N GLY A 110 12.30 10.04 -6.53
CA GLY A 110 13.52 9.32 -6.13
C GLY A 110 13.30 8.09 -5.23
N ALA A 111 12.08 7.84 -4.74
CA ALA A 111 11.71 6.57 -4.08
C ALA A 111 11.21 5.50 -5.07
N GLY A 112 11.18 5.83 -6.37
CA GLY A 112 10.68 4.97 -7.43
C GLY A 112 11.69 3.90 -7.83
N PHE A 113 11.23 2.65 -7.83
CA PHE A 113 11.68 1.50 -8.64
C PHE A 113 13.05 1.68 -9.30
N ALA A 114 14.13 1.68 -8.51
CA ALA A 114 15.37 1.11 -9.03
C ALA A 114 15.14 -0.41 -8.93
N PRO A 115 15.18 -1.19 -10.03
CA PRO A 115 15.25 -2.63 -9.87
C PRO A 115 16.46 -2.91 -8.97
N SER A 116 16.21 -3.54 -7.81
CA SER A 116 17.29 -3.99 -6.94
C SER A 116 18.32 -4.72 -7.82
N PRO A 117 19.63 -4.46 -7.69
CA PRO A 117 20.66 -5.13 -8.49
C PRO A 117 20.52 -6.67 -8.46
N ALA A 118 19.94 -7.22 -7.38
CA ALA A 118 19.61 -8.63 -7.25
C ALA A 118 18.62 -9.16 -8.31
N ARG A 119 17.71 -8.32 -8.84
CA ARG A 119 16.79 -8.70 -9.94
C ARG A 119 17.47 -8.73 -11.31
N LEU A 120 18.56 -7.98 -11.51
CA LEU A 120 19.31 -7.98 -12.77
C LEU A 120 20.23 -9.21 -12.88
N GLY A 121 20.78 -9.69 -11.76
CA GLY A 121 21.64 -10.88 -11.74
C GLY A 121 20.88 -12.18 -12.06
N ALA A 122 19.66 -12.34 -11.56
CA ALA A 122 18.87 -13.57 -11.76
C ALA A 122 18.31 -13.74 -13.18
N ALA A 123 18.12 -12.65 -13.94
CA ALA A 123 17.64 -12.71 -15.31
C ALA A 123 18.76 -12.95 -16.35
N ALA A 124 20.03 -12.85 -15.93
CA ALA A 124 21.20 -13.06 -16.80
C ALA A 124 21.72 -14.51 -16.80
N GLU A 125 21.19 -15.38 -15.93
CA GLU A 125 21.60 -16.79 -15.81
C GLU A 125 20.52 -17.79 -16.29
N GLY A 126 19.59 -17.34 -17.14
CA GLY A 126 18.53 -18.17 -17.74
C GLY A 126 18.74 -18.50 -19.22
#